data_AF-A0A850P2B4-F1
#
_entry.id   AF-A0A850P2B4-F1
#
_cell.length_a   1.000
_cell.length_b   1.000
_cell.length_c   1.000
_cell.angle_alpha   90.00
_cell.angle_beta   90.00
_cell.angle_gamma   90.00
#
_symmetry.space_group_name_H-M   'P 1'
#
loop_
_entity.id
_entity.type
_entity.pdbx_description
1 polymer ?
#
loop_
_entity_poly.entity_id
_entity_poly.type
_entity_poly.pdbx_seq_one_letter_code
_entity_poly.pdbx_strand_id
1 'polypeptide(L)'
;MSDTIDPKELKILSDILALVLEEHAGQSENALAAIRTRAKKNQVTGGALKNLFAAIAPNPPPKAAPKPRAPRATKASAAAAKEIQESHQRISQLTESIRRLDTEIRDLKVNNEALIAELNQTRQARAETQAALSSAVQSYRPPPRRSGGLLVAAAVGALTGFALAETWHLFMSGSPAQASATYPPVHHQGQAWLMPPPHPLLAGNTPS
;
A
#
# COMPACT_ATOMS: atom_id res chain seq x y z
N MET A 1 -29.48 -28.83 -51.38
CA MET A 1 -28.39 -29.05 -52.36
C MET A 1 -27.18 -29.43 -51.54
N SER A 2 -26.86 -30.73 -51.53
CA SER A 2 -25.62 -31.35 -51.02
C SER A 2 -24.88 -30.57 -49.93
N ASP A 3 -25.32 -30.75 -48.68
CA ASP A 3 -24.55 -30.46 -47.45
C ASP A 3 -23.34 -31.41 -47.32
N THR A 4 -22.61 -31.62 -48.42
CA THR A 4 -21.31 -32.27 -48.40
C THR A 4 -20.33 -31.25 -47.89
N ILE A 5 -20.09 -31.29 -46.58
CA ILE A 5 -19.00 -30.61 -45.90
C ILE A 5 -17.73 -30.78 -46.74
N ASP A 6 -17.02 -29.69 -47.04
CA ASP A 6 -15.82 -29.76 -47.86
C ASP A 6 -14.79 -30.68 -47.14
N PRO A 7 -14.27 -31.73 -47.80
CA PRO A 7 -13.27 -32.61 -47.20
C PRO A 7 -12.04 -31.84 -46.69
N LYS A 8 -11.72 -30.67 -47.26
CA LYS A 8 -10.65 -29.79 -46.77
C LYS A 8 -10.99 -29.19 -45.41
N GLU A 9 -12.23 -28.75 -45.21
CA GLU A 9 -12.70 -28.16 -43.96
C GLU A 9 -12.80 -29.19 -42.84
N LEU A 10 -13.27 -30.41 -43.17
CA LEU A 10 -13.29 -31.54 -42.23
C LEU A 10 -11.88 -31.94 -41.81
N LYS A 11 -10.93 -31.97 -42.75
CA LYS A 11 -9.52 -32.21 -42.45
C LYS A 11 -8.94 -31.14 -41.51
N ILE A 12 -9.22 -29.87 -41.77
CA ILE A 12 -8.78 -28.75 -40.91
C ILE A 12 -9.37 -28.89 -39.50
N LEU A 13 -10.64 -29.28 -39.37
CA LEU A 13 -11.31 -29.50 -38.09
C LEU A 13 -10.67 -30.66 -37.31
N SER A 14 -10.42 -31.78 -37.98
CA SER A 14 -9.77 -32.95 -37.39
C SER A 14 -8.37 -32.61 -36.86
N ASP A 15 -7.60 -31.86 -37.63
CA ASP A 15 -6.25 -31.41 -37.26
C ASP A 15 -6.27 -30.45 -36.07
N ILE A 16 -7.28 -29.58 -35.98
CA ILE A 16 -7.46 -28.64 -34.84
C ILE A 16 -7.87 -29.41 -33.58
N LEU A 17 -8.78 -30.38 -33.69
CA LEU A 17 -9.23 -31.20 -32.57
C LEU A 17 -8.12 -32.11 -32.03
N ALA A 18 -7.34 -32.73 -32.92
CA ALA A 18 -6.19 -33.54 -32.54
C ALA A 18 -5.20 -32.71 -31.72
N LEU A 19 -4.89 -31.49 -32.17
CA LEU A 19 -3.97 -30.59 -31.47
C LEU A 19 -4.49 -30.14 -30.09
N VAL A 20 -5.81 -30.06 -29.90
CA VAL A 20 -6.43 -29.75 -28.60
C VAL A 20 -6.48 -30.97 -27.68
N LEU A 21 -6.65 -32.18 -28.23
CA LEU A 21 -6.74 -33.42 -27.46
C LEU A 21 -5.38 -34.01 -27.08
N GLU A 22 -4.34 -33.77 -27.89
CA GLU A 22 -2.99 -34.28 -27.67
C GLU A 22 -2.18 -33.44 -26.67
N GLU A 23 -2.49 -32.15 -26.48
CA GLU A 23 -1.80 -31.30 -25.50
C GLU A 23 -2.31 -31.52 -24.05
N HIS A 24 -1.39 -31.71 -23.12
CA HIS A 24 -1.70 -31.95 -21.70
C HIS A 24 -2.18 -30.67 -20.97
N ALA A 25 -3.02 -30.85 -19.94
CA ALA A 25 -3.56 -29.78 -19.11
C ALA A 25 -2.44 -28.89 -18.55
N GLY A 26 -2.35 -27.65 -19.05
CA GLY A 26 -1.30 -26.67 -18.73
C GLY A 26 -0.62 -26.03 -19.95
N GLN A 27 -0.81 -26.57 -21.16
CA GLN A 27 -0.22 -26.05 -22.41
C GLN A 27 -1.22 -25.38 -23.36
N SER A 28 -2.47 -25.23 -22.92
CA SER A 28 -3.60 -24.73 -23.71
C SER A 28 -3.37 -23.40 -24.44
N GLU A 29 -2.48 -22.54 -23.94
CA GLU A 29 -2.12 -21.29 -24.62
C GLU A 29 -1.36 -21.53 -25.94
N ASN A 30 -0.49 -22.55 -25.97
CA ASN A 30 0.28 -22.92 -27.17
C ASN A 30 -0.63 -23.58 -28.23
N ALA A 31 -1.51 -24.51 -27.81
CA ALA A 31 -2.56 -25.03 -28.69
C ALA A 31 -3.40 -23.91 -29.30
N LEU A 32 -3.87 -22.96 -28.51
CA LEU A 32 -4.70 -21.85 -29.00
C LEU A 32 -3.95 -20.95 -29.98
N ALA A 33 -2.65 -20.70 -29.75
CA ALA A 33 -1.80 -19.94 -30.67
C ALA A 33 -1.60 -20.68 -32.00
N ALA A 34 -1.36 -21.99 -31.97
CA ALA A 34 -1.23 -22.83 -33.16
C ALA A 34 -2.55 -22.90 -33.96
N ILE A 35 -3.69 -23.03 -33.27
CA ILE A 35 -5.03 -23.01 -33.87
C ILE A 35 -5.30 -21.68 -34.54
N ARG A 36 -5.01 -20.54 -33.86
CA ARG A 36 -5.17 -19.20 -34.44
C ARG A 36 -4.32 -19.04 -35.70
N THR A 37 -3.09 -19.55 -35.68
CA THR A 37 -2.17 -19.47 -36.83
C THR A 37 -2.67 -20.30 -38.02
N ARG A 38 -3.14 -21.52 -37.79
CA ARG A 38 -3.75 -22.37 -38.83
C ARG A 38 -5.06 -21.82 -39.36
N ALA A 39 -5.91 -21.28 -38.50
CA ALA A 39 -7.16 -20.63 -38.91
C ALA A 39 -6.88 -19.41 -39.80
N LYS A 40 -5.89 -18.58 -39.43
CA LYS A 40 -5.44 -17.44 -40.23
C LYS A 40 -4.87 -17.86 -41.58
N LYS A 41 -4.05 -18.91 -41.63
CA LYS A 41 -3.47 -19.46 -42.87
C LYS A 41 -4.55 -19.93 -43.85
N ASN A 42 -5.65 -20.50 -43.34
CA ASN A 42 -6.73 -21.05 -44.15
C ASN A 42 -7.95 -20.09 -44.27
N GLN A 43 -7.82 -18.83 -43.83
CA GLN A 43 -8.91 -17.83 -43.82
C GLN A 43 -10.19 -18.30 -43.11
N VAL A 44 -10.07 -19.22 -42.17
CA VAL A 44 -11.20 -19.77 -41.42
C VAL A 44 -11.48 -18.88 -40.22
N THR A 45 -12.72 -18.39 -40.12
CA THR A 45 -13.17 -17.59 -38.98
C THR A 45 -13.73 -18.47 -37.86
N GLY A 46 -13.73 -17.98 -36.62
CA GLY A 46 -14.35 -18.71 -35.50
C GLY A 46 -15.84 -19.02 -35.71
N GLY A 47 -16.56 -18.17 -36.46
CA GLY A 47 -17.94 -18.41 -36.85
C GLY A 47 -18.09 -19.56 -37.86
N ALA A 48 -17.17 -19.68 -38.82
CA ALA A 48 -17.13 -20.80 -39.77
C ALA A 48 -16.86 -22.13 -39.05
N LEU A 49 -15.86 -22.17 -38.15
CA LEU A 49 -15.59 -23.34 -37.31
C LEU A 49 -16.81 -23.78 -36.50
N LYS A 50 -17.50 -22.84 -35.86
CA LYS A 50 -18.73 -23.11 -35.10
C LYS A 50 -19.83 -23.72 -35.97
N ASN A 51 -20.00 -23.22 -37.19
CA ASN A 51 -20.99 -23.74 -38.13
C ASN A 51 -20.63 -25.17 -38.61
N LEU A 52 -19.34 -25.47 -38.78
CA LEU A 52 -18.86 -26.81 -39.12
C LEU A 52 -19.11 -27.80 -37.97
N PHE A 53 -18.81 -27.41 -36.72
CA PHE A 53 -19.15 -28.21 -35.55
C PHE A 53 -20.66 -28.46 -35.42
N ALA A 54 -21.48 -27.44 -35.69
CA ALA A 54 -22.94 -27.57 -35.66
C ALA A 54 -23.49 -28.49 -36.76
N ALA A 55 -22.84 -28.53 -37.93
CA ALA A 55 -23.23 -29.37 -39.05
C ALA A 55 -22.86 -30.86 -38.88
N ILE A 56 -21.81 -31.17 -38.10
CA ILE A 56 -21.34 -32.53 -37.84
C ILE A 56 -22.07 -33.21 -36.67
N ALA A 57 -22.74 -32.42 -35.81
CA ALA A 57 -23.46 -32.95 -34.65
C ALA A 57 -24.63 -33.88 -35.08
N PRO A 58 -24.87 -35.03 -34.41
CA PRO A 58 -25.94 -35.98 -34.74
C PRO A 58 -27.37 -35.41 -34.74
N ASN A 59 -27.55 -34.23 -34.15
CA ASN A 59 -28.77 -33.43 -34.21
C ASN A 59 -28.36 -31.95 -34.33
N PRO A 60 -28.22 -31.40 -35.55
CA PRO A 60 -27.89 -30.00 -35.71
C PRO A 60 -29.03 -29.15 -35.11
N PRO A 61 -28.75 -28.16 -34.24
CA PRO A 61 -29.79 -27.24 -33.80
C PRO A 61 -30.40 -26.56 -35.03
N PRO A 62 -31.73 -26.49 -35.15
CA PRO A 62 -32.38 -25.94 -36.34
C PRO A 62 -31.82 -24.55 -36.62
N LYS A 63 -31.31 -24.34 -37.85
CA LYS A 63 -30.79 -23.04 -38.31
C LYS A 63 -31.84 -21.98 -37.99
N ALA A 64 -31.50 -21.04 -37.12
CA ALA A 64 -32.39 -19.95 -36.76
C ALA A 64 -32.79 -19.22 -38.05
N ALA A 65 -34.10 -19.20 -38.36
CA ALA A 65 -34.63 -18.51 -39.51
C ALA A 65 -34.13 -17.05 -39.53
N PRO A 66 -33.86 -16.46 -40.72
CA PRO A 66 -33.51 -15.05 -40.81
C PRO A 66 -34.63 -14.24 -40.17
N LYS A 67 -34.30 -13.68 -39.00
CA LYS A 67 -35.28 -13.01 -38.14
C LYS A 67 -35.81 -11.80 -38.90
N PRO A 68 -37.13 -11.70 -39.15
CA PRO A 68 -37.68 -10.50 -39.75
C PRO A 68 -37.34 -9.33 -38.83
N ARG A 69 -36.78 -8.25 -39.40
CA ARG A 69 -36.55 -6.99 -38.69
C ARG A 69 -37.89 -6.55 -38.08
N ALA A 70 -38.03 -6.71 -36.77
CA ALA A 70 -39.18 -6.21 -36.05
C ALA A 70 -39.10 -4.67 -35.99
N PRO A 71 -40.15 -3.93 -36.38
CA PRO A 71 -40.31 -2.58 -35.89
C PRO A 71 -40.74 -2.65 -34.41
N ARG A 72 -40.38 -1.63 -33.63
CA ARG A 72 -40.81 -1.33 -32.23
C ARG A 72 -39.77 -1.62 -31.14
N ALA A 73 -38.70 -0.81 -31.17
CA ALA A 73 -38.00 -0.40 -29.95
C ALA A 73 -38.82 0.69 -29.26
N THR A 74 -39.31 0.47 -28.03
CA THR A 74 -39.68 1.60 -27.15
C THR A 74 -39.46 1.34 -25.65
N LYS A 75 -39.35 0.11 -25.15
CA LYS A 75 -39.12 -0.14 -23.69
C LYS A 75 -38.01 -1.14 -23.38
N ALA A 76 -38.00 -2.33 -23.99
CA ALA A 76 -36.94 -3.33 -23.78
C ALA A 76 -35.56 -2.85 -24.28
N SER A 77 -35.52 -2.16 -25.42
CA SER A 77 -34.30 -1.52 -25.94
C SER A 77 -33.82 -0.36 -25.07
N ALA A 78 -34.72 0.35 -24.39
CA ALA A 78 -34.36 1.44 -23.48
C ALA A 78 -33.80 0.90 -22.16
N ALA A 79 -34.34 -0.22 -21.66
CA ALA A 79 -33.80 -0.91 -20.49
C ALA A 79 -32.40 -1.48 -20.75
N ALA A 80 -32.19 -2.14 -21.89
CA ALA A 80 -30.86 -2.64 -22.29
C ALA A 80 -29.85 -1.49 -22.49
N ALA A 81 -30.26 -0.35 -23.06
CA ALA A 81 -29.39 0.82 -23.20
C ALA A 81 -29.01 1.42 -21.83
N LYS A 82 -29.94 1.46 -20.86
CA LYS A 82 -29.64 1.86 -19.48
C LYS A 82 -28.66 0.92 -18.80
N GLU A 83 -28.84 -0.38 -18.93
CA GLU A 83 -27.93 -1.38 -18.35
C GLU A 83 -26.51 -1.26 -18.92
N ILE A 84 -26.39 -1.05 -20.24
CA ILE A 84 -25.11 -0.79 -20.89
C ILE A 84 -24.50 0.52 -20.33
N GLN A 85 -25.28 1.58 -20.20
CA GLN A 85 -24.80 2.86 -19.66
C GLN A 85 -24.34 2.72 -18.20
N GLU A 86 -25.08 2.00 -17.36
CA GLU A 86 -24.70 1.69 -15.99
C GLU A 86 -23.43 0.85 -15.92
N SER A 87 -23.27 -0.14 -16.81
CA SER A 87 -22.05 -0.93 -16.89
C SER A 87 -20.83 -0.07 -17.24
N HIS A 88 -20.98 0.88 -18.17
CA HIS A 88 -19.92 1.82 -18.51
C HIS A 88 -19.59 2.77 -17.36
N GLN A 89 -20.59 3.22 -16.59
CA GLN A 89 -20.37 4.01 -15.39
C GLN A 89 -19.62 3.22 -14.31
N ARG A 90 -19.95 1.94 -14.11
CA ARG A 90 -19.20 1.08 -13.18
C ARG A 90 -17.77 0.86 -13.64
N ILE A 91 -17.55 0.64 -14.94
CA ILE A 91 -16.20 0.48 -15.51
C ILE A 91 -15.38 1.77 -15.31
N SER A 92 -15.96 2.95 -15.54
CA SER A 92 -15.25 4.22 -15.33
C SER A 92 -14.93 4.45 -13.85
N GLN A 93 -15.86 4.16 -12.95
CA GLN A 93 -15.63 4.23 -11.50
C GLN A 93 -14.52 3.29 -11.05
N LEU A 94 -14.52 2.04 -11.52
CA LEU A 94 -13.47 1.07 -11.21
C LEU A 94 -12.11 1.53 -11.77
N THR A 95 -12.09 2.07 -12.99
CA THR A 95 -10.86 2.59 -13.60
C THR A 95 -10.29 3.77 -12.79
N GLU A 96 -11.16 4.67 -12.32
CA GLU A 96 -10.74 5.78 -11.47
C GLU A 96 -10.23 5.29 -10.11
N SER A 97 -10.89 4.31 -9.51
CA SER A 97 -10.42 3.70 -8.26
C SER A 97 -9.04 3.05 -8.42
N ILE A 98 -8.78 2.36 -9.53
CA ILE A 98 -7.48 1.76 -9.83
C ILE A 98 -6.40 2.83 -9.97
N ARG A 99 -6.70 3.92 -10.69
CA ARG A 99 -5.75 5.04 -10.83
C ARG A 99 -5.43 5.67 -9.49
N ARG A 100 -6.46 5.90 -8.67
CA ARG A 100 -6.29 6.44 -7.32
C ARG A 100 -5.44 5.52 -6.44
N LEU A 101 -5.72 4.21 -6.44
CA LEU A 101 -4.92 3.22 -5.72
C LEU A 101 -3.46 3.19 -6.21
N ASP A 102 -3.21 3.31 -7.52
CA ASP A 102 -1.84 3.39 -8.05
C ASP A 102 -1.11 4.63 -7.53
N THR A 103 -1.78 5.78 -7.48
CA THR A 103 -1.20 7.00 -6.91
C THR A 103 -0.93 6.87 -5.42
N GLU A 104 -1.85 6.26 -4.65
CA GLU A 104 -1.68 6.04 -3.21
C GLU A 104 -0.51 5.06 -2.94
N ILE A 105 -0.36 3.99 -3.73
CA ILE A 105 0.78 3.07 -3.60
C ILE A 105 2.11 3.78 -3.89
N ARG A 106 2.16 4.64 -4.90
CA ARG A 106 3.36 5.42 -5.21
C ARG A 106 3.70 6.39 -4.09
N ASP A 107 2.71 7.10 -3.57
CA ASP A 107 2.91 8.06 -2.48
C ASP A 107 3.39 7.35 -1.20
N LEU A 108 2.78 6.22 -0.85
CA LEU A 108 3.23 5.40 0.29
C LEU A 108 4.67 4.90 0.12
N LYS A 109 5.09 4.53 -1.11
CA LYS A 109 6.48 4.14 -1.37
C LYS A 109 7.44 5.31 -1.18
N VAL A 110 7.11 6.49 -1.71
CA VAL A 110 7.93 7.70 -1.53
C VAL A 110 8.05 8.07 -0.05
N ASN A 111 6.94 8.01 0.70
CA ASN A 111 6.94 8.26 2.14
C ASN A 111 7.78 7.22 2.90
N ASN A 112 7.74 5.95 2.49
CA ASN A 112 8.57 4.91 3.09
C ASN A 112 10.06 5.15 2.83
N GLU A 113 10.44 5.51 1.60
CA GLU A 113 11.82 5.88 1.25
C GLU A 113 12.30 7.09 2.04
N ALA A 114 11.44 8.10 2.23
CA ALA A 114 11.74 9.26 3.06
C ALA A 114 11.99 8.87 4.53
N LEU A 115 11.11 8.04 5.12
CA LEU A 115 11.29 7.53 6.49
C LEU A 115 12.57 6.70 6.65
N ILE A 116 12.92 5.90 5.65
CA ILE A 116 14.18 5.14 5.63
C ILE A 116 15.37 6.10 5.60
N ALA A 117 15.31 7.17 4.81
CA ALA A 117 16.34 8.19 4.76
C ALA A 117 16.52 8.89 6.11
N GLU A 118 15.43 9.28 6.78
CA GLU A 118 15.44 9.86 8.13
C GLU A 118 16.04 8.89 9.17
N LEU A 119 15.66 7.61 9.13
CA LEU A 119 16.22 6.59 10.01
C LEU A 119 17.72 6.40 9.79
N ASN A 120 18.19 6.46 8.55
CA ASN A 120 19.61 6.36 8.24
C ASN A 120 20.37 7.60 8.74
N GLN A 121 19.82 8.80 8.55
CA GLN A 121 20.39 10.04 9.08
C GLN A 121 20.48 10.01 10.61
N THR A 122 19.43 9.56 11.31
CA THR A 122 19.44 9.45 12.78
C THR A 122 20.41 8.39 13.27
N ARG A 123 20.52 7.25 12.57
CA ARG A 123 21.55 6.24 12.87
C ARG A 123 22.95 6.79 12.69
N GLN A 124 23.19 7.56 11.63
CA GLN A 124 24.47 8.20 11.39
C GLN A 124 24.81 9.23 12.47
N ALA A 125 23.89 10.14 12.79
CA ALA A 125 24.08 11.12 13.86
C ALA A 125 24.35 10.46 15.23
N ARG A 126 23.71 9.31 15.51
CA ARG A 126 24.00 8.50 16.70
C ARG A 126 25.39 7.88 16.66
N ALA A 127 25.84 7.37 15.52
CA ALA A 127 27.18 6.84 15.38
C ALA A 127 28.24 7.94 15.57
N GLU A 128 28.01 9.14 15.02
CA GLU A 128 28.89 10.29 15.17
C GLU A 128 28.99 10.75 16.63
N THR A 129 27.86 10.85 17.34
CA THR A 129 27.86 11.19 18.78
C THR A 129 28.53 10.12 19.63
N GLN A 130 28.31 8.83 19.34
CA GLN A 130 28.99 7.73 20.02
C GLN A 130 30.50 7.75 19.75
N ALA A 131 30.94 8.05 18.53
CA ALA A 131 32.35 8.19 18.18
C ALA A 131 33.00 9.40 18.88
N ALA A 132 32.27 10.53 18.99
CA ALA A 132 32.74 11.69 19.74
C ALA A 132 32.89 11.40 21.24
N LEU A 133 31.92 10.67 21.84
CA LEU A 133 32.01 10.26 23.23
C LEU A 133 33.12 9.22 23.47
N SER A 134 33.25 8.23 22.60
CA SER A 134 34.30 7.21 22.74
C SER A 134 35.69 7.81 22.60
N SER A 135 35.91 8.72 21.65
CA SER A 135 37.17 9.46 21.52
C SER A 135 37.46 10.36 22.73
N ALA A 136 36.45 11.05 23.29
CA ALA A 136 36.61 11.83 24.51
C ALA A 136 36.97 10.95 25.73
N VAL A 137 36.32 9.79 25.87
CA VAL A 137 36.64 8.81 26.93
C VAL A 137 38.03 8.21 26.73
N GLN A 138 38.44 7.93 25.49
CA GLN A 138 39.78 7.41 25.18
C GLN A 138 40.88 8.42 25.49
N SER A 139 40.58 9.71 25.27
CA SER A 139 41.44 10.84 25.66
C SER A 139 41.56 10.97 27.17
N TYR A 140 40.55 10.51 27.91
CA TYR A 140 40.57 10.36 29.36
C TYR A 140 41.31 9.07 29.74
N ARG A 141 42.63 9.02 29.52
CA ARG A 141 43.47 7.93 30.03
C ARG A 141 43.36 7.95 31.56
N PRO A 142 42.73 6.95 32.22
CA PRO A 142 42.69 6.93 33.67
C PRO A 142 44.13 6.80 34.17
N PRO A 143 44.58 7.65 35.12
CA PRO A 143 45.85 7.44 35.78
C PRO A 143 45.84 6.04 36.44
N PRO A 144 46.99 5.36 36.53
CA PRO A 144 47.05 3.98 37.01
C PRO A 144 46.32 3.85 38.35
N ARG A 145 45.34 2.94 38.36
CA ARG A 145 44.40 2.65 39.44
C ARG A 145 45.14 2.25 40.72
N ARG A 146 45.45 3.22 41.57
CA ARG A 146 45.66 2.98 43.01
C ARG A 146 44.83 3.89 43.91
N SER A 147 44.24 4.98 43.39
CA SER A 147 43.52 5.97 44.21
C SER A 147 42.20 6.50 43.64
N GLY A 148 41.89 6.31 42.35
CA GLY A 148 40.71 6.93 41.71
C GLY A 148 39.36 6.27 41.99
N GLY A 149 39.31 4.96 42.28
CA GLY A 149 38.05 4.22 42.47
C GLY A 149 37.29 4.61 43.74
N LEU A 150 38.02 5.01 44.80
CA LEU A 150 37.43 5.40 46.09
C LEU A 150 36.68 6.72 46.02
N LEU A 151 37.18 7.69 45.25
CA LEU A 151 36.53 9.00 45.10
C LEU A 151 35.22 8.91 44.31
N VAL A 152 35.18 8.08 43.27
CA VAL A 152 33.94 7.84 42.50
C VAL A 152 32.91 7.09 43.35
N ALA A 153 33.33 6.06 44.10
CA ALA A 153 32.44 5.36 45.02
C ALA A 153 31.90 6.29 46.12
N ALA A 154 32.74 7.18 46.66
CA ALA A 154 32.32 8.16 47.65
C ALA A 154 31.33 9.19 47.08
N ALA A 155 31.56 9.69 45.87
CA ALA A 155 30.64 10.63 45.21
C ALA A 155 29.28 9.99 44.89
N VAL A 156 29.27 8.76 44.37
CA VAL A 156 28.03 8.01 44.09
C VAL A 156 27.30 7.68 45.39
N GLY A 157 28.02 7.27 46.44
CA GLY A 157 27.46 7.03 47.77
C GLY A 157 26.86 8.28 48.39
N ALA A 158 27.53 9.44 48.28
CA ALA A 158 27.03 10.71 48.80
C ALA A 158 25.74 11.17 48.10
N LEU A 159 25.67 11.06 46.77
CA LEU A 159 24.47 11.43 46.01
C LEU A 159 23.28 10.51 46.31
N THR A 160 23.53 9.20 46.44
CA THR A 160 22.49 8.24 46.79
C THR A 160 21.99 8.45 48.23
N GLY A 161 22.90 8.79 49.16
CA GLY A 161 22.56 9.13 50.54
C GLY A 161 21.71 10.40 50.66
N PHE A 162 21.99 11.43 49.85
CA PHE A 162 21.23 12.68 49.86
C PHE A 162 19.78 12.49 49.37
N ALA A 163 19.58 11.70 48.32
CA ALA A 163 18.25 11.36 47.82
C ALA A 163 17.42 10.51 48.81
N LEU A 164 18.08 9.63 49.58
CA LEU A 164 17.40 8.85 50.62
C LEU A 164 16.98 9.72 51.82
N ALA A 165 17.75 10.76 52.13
CA ALA A 165 17.44 11.68 53.23
C ALA A 165 16.21 12.56 52.93
N GLU A 166 16.08 13.09 51.70
CA GLU A 166 14.90 13.88 51.31
C GLU A 166 13.62 13.05 51.28
N THR A 167 13.71 11.79 50.82
CA THR A 167 12.55 10.87 50.78
C THR A 167 12.10 10.44 52.18
N TRP A 168 13.00 10.36 53.15
CA TRP A 168 12.66 10.09 54.56
C TRP A 168 11.93 11.26 55.24
N HIS A 169 12.31 12.51 54.93
CA HIS A 169 11.63 13.70 55.47
C HIS A 169 10.18 13.83 54.99
N LEU A 170 9.87 13.41 53.76
CA LEU A 170 8.50 13.39 53.22
C LEU A 170 7.64 12.29 53.86
N PHE A 171 8.25 11.20 54.33
CA PHE A 171 7.54 10.08 54.93
C PHE A 171 7.20 10.31 56.43
N MET A 172 8.02 11.07 57.16
CA MET A 172 7.79 11.43 58.58
C MET A 172 6.91 12.68 58.77
N SER A 173 6.78 13.55 57.77
CA SER A 173 6.00 14.80 57.84
C SER A 173 4.53 14.55 57.48
N GLY A 174 3.80 13.86 58.36
CA GLY A 174 2.35 13.73 58.25
C GLY A 174 1.63 15.08 58.45
N SER A 175 0.85 15.47 57.44
CA SER A 175 -0.37 16.31 57.47
C SER A 175 -0.45 17.54 58.40
N PRO A 176 -0.66 18.75 57.83
CA PRO A 176 -1.65 19.68 58.37
C PRO A 176 -2.83 19.89 57.42
N ALA A 177 -4.00 19.92 58.05
CA ALA A 177 -5.33 19.99 57.46
C ALA A 177 -5.67 21.32 56.75
N GLN A 178 -6.55 21.18 55.76
CA GLN A 178 -7.51 22.12 55.16
C GLN A 178 -7.34 23.64 55.36
N ALA A 179 -7.29 24.37 54.25
CA ALA A 179 -7.81 25.73 54.13
C ALA A 179 -8.46 25.95 52.75
N SER A 180 -9.80 25.84 52.75
CA SER A 180 -10.79 26.53 51.90
C SER A 180 -10.33 27.41 50.72
N ALA A 181 -10.77 27.08 49.51
CA ALA A 181 -11.31 28.05 48.53
C ALA A 181 -11.90 27.36 47.27
N THR A 182 -13.23 27.28 47.23
CA THR A 182 -14.10 27.74 46.13
C THR A 182 -13.56 27.61 44.69
N TYR A 183 -14.12 26.66 43.94
CA TYR A 183 -14.05 26.61 42.47
C TYR A 183 -15.22 27.36 41.84
N PRO A 184 -14.99 28.21 40.83
CA PRO A 184 -15.95 28.40 39.75
C PRO A 184 -15.56 27.55 38.53
N PRO A 185 -16.51 26.92 37.82
CA PRO A 185 -16.22 26.25 36.57
C PRO A 185 -16.44 27.23 35.41
N VAL A 186 -15.49 27.31 34.47
CA VAL A 186 -15.74 27.92 33.16
C VAL A 186 -15.08 27.08 32.07
N HIS A 187 -15.93 26.62 31.17
CA HIS A 187 -15.62 25.88 29.96
C HIS A 187 -15.02 26.77 28.86
N HIS A 188 -14.48 26.08 27.85
CA HIS A 188 -14.38 26.44 26.43
C HIS A 188 -13.02 26.94 25.90
N GLN A 189 -12.43 26.05 25.08
CA GLN A 189 -12.32 26.23 23.62
C GLN A 189 -11.35 27.30 23.12
N GLY A 190 -10.30 26.85 22.43
CA GLY A 190 -9.57 27.69 21.49
C GLY A 190 -8.07 27.46 21.52
N GLN A 191 -7.60 26.68 20.54
CA GLN A 191 -6.43 26.94 19.68
C GLN A 191 -5.25 27.72 20.32
N ALA A 192 -4.14 27.04 20.55
CA ALA A 192 -3.02 26.92 19.60
C ALA A 192 -1.98 28.05 19.75
N TRP A 193 -0.72 27.62 19.61
CA TRP A 193 0.52 28.39 19.46
C TRP A 193 1.25 28.82 20.74
N LEU A 194 2.56 28.56 20.70
CA LEU A 194 3.74 29.26 21.24
C LEU A 194 4.83 28.17 21.45
N MET A 195 5.76 27.94 20.51
CA MET A 195 7.00 28.70 20.24
C MET A 195 7.78 29.20 21.49
N PRO A 196 9.13 29.24 21.41
CA PRO A 196 10.08 29.01 22.51
C PRO A 196 10.43 30.30 23.29
N PRO A 197 11.16 30.20 24.43
CA PRO A 197 11.48 31.38 25.25
C PRO A 197 12.63 32.24 24.68
N PRO A 198 12.63 33.57 24.97
CA PRO A 198 13.62 34.53 24.48
C PRO A 198 14.82 34.72 25.44
N HIS A 199 15.94 35.18 24.87
CA HIS A 199 17.17 35.61 25.56
C HIS A 199 16.97 36.88 26.42
N PRO A 200 17.75 37.08 27.50
CA PRO A 200 17.80 38.37 28.18
C PRO A 200 18.85 39.31 27.57
N LEU A 201 18.45 40.57 27.38
CA LEU A 201 19.27 41.72 27.02
C LEU A 201 20.11 42.18 28.23
N LEU A 202 21.39 42.48 28.00
CA LEU A 202 22.18 43.35 28.88
C LEU A 202 22.44 44.68 28.17
N ALA A 203 22.09 45.75 28.88
CA ALA A 203 22.09 47.14 28.49
C ALA A 203 23.49 47.75 28.32
N GLY A 204 23.58 48.87 27.59
CA GLY A 204 24.75 49.73 27.63
C GLY A 204 24.81 50.84 26.57
N ASN A 205 23.97 51.87 26.74
CA ASN A 205 24.16 53.28 26.38
C ASN A 205 24.94 53.70 25.10
N THR A 206 24.19 54.29 24.17
CA THR A 206 24.56 55.48 23.37
C THR A 206 24.54 56.76 24.25
N PRO A 207 24.74 58.00 23.75
CA PRO A 207 25.43 58.50 22.54
C PRO A 207 26.40 59.67 22.84
N SER A 208 27.22 60.07 21.86
CA SER A 208 27.31 61.42 21.24
C SER A 208 28.54 61.50 20.36
#